data_AF-A0A937H7H2-F1
#
_entry.id   AF-A0A937H7H2-F1
#
_cell.length_a   1.000
_cell.length_b   1.000
_cell.length_c   1.000
_cell.angle_alpha   90.00
_cell.angle_beta   90.00
_cell.angle_gamma   90.00
#
_symmetry.space_group_name_H-M   'P 1'
#
loop_
_entity.id
_entity.type
_entity.pdbx_description
1 polymer ?
#
loop_
_entity_poly.entity_id
_entity_poly.type
_entity_poly.pdbx_seq_one_letter_code
_entity_poly.pdbx_strand_id
1 'polypeptide(L)'
;MGDLTLADGFSALNRGDLATAGEACKQALARDPQHIPAHFLVGLVALEGKQRPVAHEAFKSVIKLDRNHAAAWAHIAKLNVGEGRIIAAESALKEVRRIQPNDPVVIELAGTVLNSLGEYEAAELFFERAQQLMPDNPSVLMNLGNVRVFLGKIDDAVHLFKRAIALEPSSAQCHWGLANSQKASDKTHITQMQLLIDSRRQTKRALGFLHYAIGKESEDLGEWQEAFKAFSAGAAARRDTVEFDESEEVAMFETIKSTYTTAWLANCPRGADDSAPIFVLGQPRTGTTLIERVITSHSQVHSAGELQQFGLAVRRAISHNNPKRFSKELFAAAATSNPADIGRIYLRSTTKQRGKQPFFVDKLPVNYLNIPLILAALPKAKIVHLVRGPMDACFASFKQLFADAYLHSYDQAEMARHHARYRDLMAHFRREFPNRFIDVRYEDAARDLEPNARRLIDALGLDWEDNCLNFHESKSGVATASSVQVREPAHTRSIGRWRKYETELAPMINELQRLGVPLD
;
A
#
# COMPACT_ATOMS: atom_id res chain seq x y z
N MET A 1 21.73 32.32 -26.73
CA MET A 1 21.27 30.93 -26.46
C MET A 1 20.90 30.32 -27.80
N GLY A 2 21.37 29.10 -28.08
CA GLY A 2 21.07 28.43 -29.34
C GLY A 2 19.58 28.09 -29.46
N ASP A 3 19.13 27.89 -30.70
CA ASP A 3 17.78 27.42 -31.01
C ASP A 3 17.65 25.95 -30.57
N LEU A 4 16.82 25.67 -29.57
CA LEU A 4 16.59 24.33 -29.04
C LEU A 4 15.35 23.71 -29.69
N THR A 5 15.49 22.50 -30.21
CA THR A 5 14.36 21.73 -30.73
C THR A 5 13.64 20.98 -29.61
N LEU A 6 12.41 20.52 -29.85
CA LEU A 6 11.73 19.64 -28.89
C LEU A 6 12.44 18.29 -28.74
N ALA A 7 13.12 17.79 -29.77
CA ALA A 7 13.93 16.58 -29.66
C ALA A 7 15.06 16.78 -28.64
N ASP A 8 15.71 17.95 -28.65
CA ASP A 8 16.70 18.32 -27.63
C ASP A 8 16.05 18.38 -26.25
N GLY A 9 14.83 18.91 -26.16
CA GLY A 9 14.06 18.97 -24.92
C GLY A 9 13.73 17.60 -24.32
N PHE A 10 13.22 16.65 -25.12
CA PHE A 10 12.96 15.27 -24.66
C PHE A 10 14.27 14.56 -24.29
N SER A 11 15.33 14.76 -25.07
CA SER A 11 16.66 14.21 -24.79
C SER A 11 17.26 14.77 -23.50
N ALA A 12 17.10 16.07 -23.24
CA ALA A 12 17.51 16.73 -22.01
C ALA A 12 16.75 16.19 -20.79
N LEU A 13 15.42 16.04 -20.91
CA LEU A 13 14.61 15.43 -19.85
C LEU A 13 15.07 14.01 -19.52
N ASN A 14 15.37 13.18 -20.53
CA ASN A 14 15.89 11.82 -20.31
C ASN A 14 17.24 11.80 -19.57
N ARG A 15 18.01 12.89 -19.61
CA ARG A 15 19.25 13.08 -18.83
C ARG A 15 19.04 13.79 -17.49
N GLY A 16 17.80 14.16 -17.14
CA GLY A 16 17.47 14.93 -15.94
C GLY A 16 17.77 16.43 -16.04
N ASP A 17 18.10 16.95 -17.22
CA ASP A 17 18.35 18.37 -17.45
C ASP A 17 17.02 19.13 -17.66
N LEU A 18 16.37 19.43 -16.54
CA LEU A 18 15.09 20.14 -16.53
C LEU A 18 15.18 21.58 -17.05
N ALA A 19 16.35 22.20 -16.93
CA ALA A 19 16.57 23.56 -17.38
C ALA A 19 16.54 23.63 -18.91
N THR A 20 17.31 22.79 -19.58
CA THR A 20 17.33 22.71 -21.05
C THR A 20 15.99 22.21 -21.59
N ALA A 21 15.37 21.21 -20.96
CA ALA A 21 14.06 20.72 -21.37
C ALA A 21 12.97 21.81 -21.24
N GLY A 22 12.99 22.58 -20.15
CA GLY A 22 12.08 23.70 -19.94
C GLY A 22 12.30 24.84 -20.93
N GLU A 23 13.55 25.13 -21.31
CA GLU A 23 13.85 26.16 -22.30
C GLU A 23 13.40 25.76 -23.72
N ALA A 24 13.60 24.50 -24.11
CA ALA A 24 13.07 23.96 -25.36
C ALA A 24 11.54 24.08 -25.43
N CYS A 25 10.83 23.82 -24.31
CA CYS A 25 9.38 24.03 -24.23
C CYS A 25 8.99 25.48 -24.50
N LYS A 26 9.68 26.44 -23.86
CA LYS A 26 9.38 27.88 -24.02
C LYS A 26 9.58 28.33 -25.45
N GLN A 27 10.69 27.93 -26.09
CA GLN A 27 10.96 28.30 -27.48
C GLN A 27 9.91 27.71 -28.44
N ALA A 28 9.53 26.45 -28.23
CA ALA A 28 8.48 25.81 -29.04
C ALA A 28 7.12 26.51 -28.88
N LEU A 29 6.72 26.81 -27.64
CA LEU A 29 5.43 27.48 -27.35
C LEU A 29 5.40 28.95 -27.74
N ALA A 30 6.55 29.64 -27.79
CA ALA A 30 6.66 31.00 -28.31
C ALA A 30 6.42 31.06 -29.83
N ARG A 31 6.81 30.00 -30.55
CA ARG A 31 6.57 29.86 -32.00
C ARG A 31 5.15 29.40 -32.31
N ASP A 32 4.65 28.44 -31.54
CA ASP A 32 3.30 27.92 -31.66
C ASP A 32 2.70 27.63 -30.27
N PRO A 33 1.83 28.52 -29.76
CA PRO A 33 1.17 28.33 -28.47
C PRO A 33 0.28 27.08 -28.37
N GLN A 34 -0.10 26.47 -29.51
CA GLN A 34 -0.94 25.27 -29.57
C GLN A 34 -0.12 24.00 -29.88
N HIS A 35 1.20 24.06 -29.80
CA HIS A 35 2.07 22.93 -30.13
C HIS A 35 1.92 21.77 -29.12
N ILE A 36 1.15 20.74 -29.47
CA ILE A 36 0.77 19.63 -28.58
C ILE A 36 1.99 18.93 -27.94
N PRO A 37 3.03 18.49 -28.68
CA PRO A 37 4.21 17.87 -28.06
C PRO A 37 4.95 18.78 -27.07
N ALA A 38 4.85 20.11 -27.21
CA ALA A 38 5.51 21.05 -26.29
C ALA A 38 4.73 21.10 -24.97
N HIS A 39 3.40 21.20 -25.01
CA HIS A 39 2.55 21.08 -23.82
C HIS A 39 2.76 19.74 -23.11
N PHE A 40 2.91 18.64 -23.87
CA PHE A 40 3.18 17.33 -23.29
C PHE A 40 4.55 17.29 -22.58
N LEU A 41 5.60 17.83 -23.20
CA LEU A 41 6.92 17.93 -22.58
C LEU A 41 6.92 18.82 -21.32
N VAL A 42 6.18 19.95 -21.32
CA VAL A 42 5.97 20.76 -20.11
C VAL A 42 5.38 19.91 -18.98
N GLY A 43 4.39 19.07 -19.30
CA GLY A 43 3.78 18.16 -18.34
C GLY A 43 4.79 17.18 -17.74
N LEU A 44 5.65 16.58 -18.58
CA LEU A 44 6.69 15.65 -18.13
C LEU A 44 7.78 16.34 -17.29
N VAL A 45 8.27 17.51 -17.73
CA VAL A 45 9.25 18.31 -16.99
C VAL A 45 8.70 18.73 -15.64
N ALA A 46 7.42 19.13 -15.58
CA ALA A 46 6.75 19.48 -14.35
C ALA A 46 6.58 18.28 -13.40
N LEU A 47 6.31 17.08 -13.93
CA LEU A 47 6.29 15.85 -13.12
C LEU A 47 7.66 15.57 -12.48
N GLU A 48 8.74 15.63 -13.26
CA GLU A 48 10.10 15.38 -12.79
C GLU A 48 10.53 16.45 -11.76
N GLY A 49 10.17 17.70 -12.02
CA GLY A 49 10.34 18.82 -11.08
C GLY A 49 9.38 18.81 -9.89
N LYS A 50 8.54 17.78 -9.71
CA LYS A 50 7.53 17.64 -8.65
C LYS A 50 6.48 18.77 -8.60
N GLN A 51 6.30 19.52 -9.68
CA GLN A 51 5.32 20.59 -9.85
C GLN A 51 3.98 20.03 -10.34
N ARG A 52 3.30 19.23 -9.50
CA ARG A 52 2.06 18.53 -9.86
C ARG A 52 0.96 19.42 -10.43
N PRO A 53 0.67 20.63 -9.90
CA PRO A 53 -0.36 21.50 -10.47
C PRO A 53 -0.05 21.92 -11.90
N VAL A 54 1.23 22.26 -12.18
CA VAL A 54 1.69 22.64 -13.52
C VAL A 54 1.57 21.45 -14.48
N ALA A 55 1.99 20.26 -14.04
CA ALA A 55 1.85 19.05 -14.83
C ALA A 55 0.38 18.78 -15.20
N HIS A 56 -0.52 18.96 -14.25
CA HIS A 56 -1.95 18.74 -14.46
C HIS A 56 -2.53 19.67 -15.53
N GLU A 57 -2.21 20.97 -15.47
CA GLU A 57 -2.70 21.95 -16.46
C GLU A 57 -2.05 21.76 -17.85
N ALA A 58 -0.78 21.35 -17.89
CA ALA A 58 -0.10 21.02 -19.14
C ALA A 58 -0.75 19.82 -19.85
N PHE A 59 -1.00 18.72 -19.14
CA PHE A 59 -1.69 17.57 -19.74
C PHE A 59 -3.15 17.85 -20.08
N LYS A 60 -3.85 18.69 -19.31
CA LYS A 60 -5.19 19.20 -19.69
C LYS A 60 -5.16 19.97 -20.99
N SER A 61 -4.14 20.80 -21.19
CA SER A 61 -3.95 21.56 -22.43
C SER A 61 -3.75 20.61 -23.61
N VAL A 62 -2.96 19.54 -23.44
CA VAL A 62 -2.80 18.49 -24.45
C VAL A 62 -4.14 17.86 -24.83
N ILE A 63 -4.95 17.41 -23.87
CA ILE A 63 -6.22 16.72 -24.20
C ILE A 63 -7.31 17.67 -24.74
N LYS A 64 -7.18 18.98 -24.51
CA LYS A 64 -8.05 20.00 -25.10
C LYS A 64 -7.73 20.18 -26.59
N LEU A 65 -6.45 20.13 -26.95
CA LEU A 65 -5.95 20.28 -28.32
C LEU A 65 -6.07 18.96 -29.11
N ASP A 66 -5.81 17.83 -28.46
CA ASP A 66 -6.01 16.48 -29.01
C ASP A 66 -6.65 15.55 -27.97
N ARG A 67 -7.96 15.36 -28.11
CA ARG A 67 -8.75 14.49 -27.23
C ARG A 67 -8.35 13.02 -27.29
N ASN A 68 -7.66 12.59 -28.34
CA ASN A 68 -7.20 11.20 -28.53
C ASN A 68 -5.75 10.98 -28.07
N HIS A 69 -5.13 11.94 -27.37
CA HIS A 69 -3.77 11.81 -26.86
C HIS A 69 -3.69 10.89 -25.62
N ALA A 70 -3.60 9.58 -25.83
CA ALA A 70 -3.66 8.56 -24.76
C ALA A 70 -2.62 8.76 -23.64
N ALA A 71 -1.38 9.15 -23.97
CA ALA A 71 -0.33 9.35 -22.98
C ALA A 71 -0.70 10.45 -21.96
N ALA A 72 -1.32 11.54 -22.42
CA ALA A 72 -1.73 12.64 -21.55
C ALA A 72 -2.88 12.21 -20.63
N TRP A 73 -3.85 11.43 -21.15
CA TRP A 73 -4.88 10.80 -20.32
C TRP A 73 -4.28 9.87 -19.27
N ALA A 74 -3.30 9.03 -19.61
CA ALA A 74 -2.64 8.14 -18.67
C ALA A 74 -1.88 8.92 -17.57
N HIS A 75 -1.19 10.01 -17.91
CA HIS A 75 -0.54 10.88 -16.92
C HIS A 75 -1.55 11.64 -16.04
N ILE A 76 -2.66 12.14 -16.60
CA ILE A 76 -3.76 12.71 -15.83
C ILE A 76 -4.31 11.68 -14.84
N ALA A 77 -4.49 10.43 -15.28
CA ALA A 77 -4.94 9.36 -14.40
C ALA A 77 -3.96 9.13 -13.25
N LYS A 78 -2.66 9.01 -13.54
CA LYS A 78 -1.60 8.85 -12.53
C LYS A 78 -1.56 10.01 -11.52
N LEU A 79 -1.65 11.26 -11.98
CA LEU A 79 -1.71 12.44 -11.12
C LEU A 79 -2.94 12.40 -10.21
N ASN A 80 -4.11 12.10 -10.78
CA ASN A 80 -5.35 12.01 -10.02
C ASN A 80 -5.32 10.89 -8.97
N VAL A 81 -4.71 9.74 -9.25
CA VAL A 81 -4.49 8.67 -8.24
C VAL A 81 -3.61 9.19 -7.10
N GLY A 82 -2.48 9.82 -7.40
CA GLY A 82 -1.56 10.35 -6.40
C GLY A 82 -2.17 11.44 -5.50
N GLU A 83 -3.22 12.13 -5.97
CA GLU A 83 -3.96 13.14 -5.22
C GLU A 83 -5.27 12.62 -4.62
N GLY A 84 -5.59 11.33 -4.81
CA GLY A 84 -6.82 10.71 -4.34
C GLY A 84 -8.09 11.12 -5.08
N ARG A 85 -7.97 11.75 -6.26
CA ARG A 85 -9.08 12.09 -7.16
C ARG A 85 -9.51 10.88 -7.99
N ILE A 86 -9.91 9.79 -7.31
CA ILE A 86 -10.15 8.47 -7.93
C ILE A 86 -11.15 8.52 -9.08
N ILE A 87 -12.30 9.19 -8.92
CA ILE A 87 -13.32 9.31 -9.99
C ILE A 87 -12.73 9.98 -11.25
N ALA A 88 -11.86 10.99 -11.07
CA ALA A 88 -11.20 11.66 -12.18
C ALA A 88 -10.13 10.76 -12.82
N ALA A 89 -9.40 9.98 -12.02
CA ALA A 89 -8.44 8.98 -12.51
C ALA A 89 -9.14 7.92 -13.38
N GLU A 90 -10.26 7.38 -12.89
CA GLU A 90 -11.07 6.40 -13.63
C GLU A 90 -11.66 6.98 -14.91
N SER A 91 -12.10 8.23 -14.88
CA SER A 91 -12.60 8.93 -16.08
C SER A 91 -11.49 9.07 -17.13
N ALA A 92 -10.27 9.40 -16.70
CA ALA A 92 -9.12 9.46 -17.59
C ALA A 92 -8.74 8.07 -18.14
N LEU A 93 -8.77 7.02 -17.31
CA LEU A 93 -8.55 5.63 -17.76
C LEU A 93 -9.62 5.14 -18.73
N LYS A 94 -10.88 5.59 -18.59
CA LYS A 94 -11.94 5.31 -19.56
C LYS A 94 -11.59 5.86 -20.94
N GLU A 95 -11.02 7.05 -21.00
CA GLU A 95 -10.54 7.62 -22.26
C GLU A 95 -9.34 6.83 -22.82
N VAL A 96 -8.39 6.41 -21.99
CA VAL A 96 -7.29 5.51 -22.44
C VAL A 96 -7.84 4.22 -23.05
N ARG A 97 -8.83 3.59 -22.41
CA ARG A 97 -9.49 2.38 -22.93
C ARG A 97 -10.26 2.64 -24.23
N ARG A 98 -10.89 3.81 -24.38
CA ARG A 98 -11.57 4.22 -25.61
C ARG A 98 -10.58 4.39 -26.77
N ILE A 99 -9.43 5.01 -26.49
CA ILE A 99 -8.41 5.31 -27.51
C ILE A 99 -7.66 4.04 -27.95
N GLN A 100 -7.53 3.04 -27.08
CA GLN A 100 -6.81 1.79 -27.35
C GLN A 100 -5.37 2.04 -27.84
N PRO A 101 -4.52 2.70 -27.03
CA PRO A 101 -3.16 3.07 -27.46
C PRO A 101 -2.38 1.85 -27.95
N ASN A 102 -1.52 2.05 -28.94
CA ASN A 102 -0.58 1.03 -29.43
C ASN A 102 0.86 1.26 -28.93
N ASP A 103 1.11 2.38 -28.25
CA ASP A 103 2.39 2.65 -27.61
C ASP A 103 2.51 1.81 -26.32
N PRO A 104 3.49 0.89 -26.24
CA PRO A 104 3.64 0.01 -25.10
C PRO A 104 3.99 0.74 -23.80
N VAL A 105 4.64 1.91 -23.85
CA VAL A 105 4.94 2.73 -22.66
C VAL A 105 3.66 3.30 -22.07
N VAL A 106 2.73 3.73 -22.93
CA VAL A 106 1.41 4.24 -22.49
C VAL A 106 0.55 3.11 -21.94
N ILE A 107 0.60 1.93 -22.58
CA ILE A 107 -0.11 0.73 -22.10
C ILE A 107 0.42 0.32 -20.72
N GLU A 108 1.74 0.25 -20.53
CA GLU A 108 2.37 -0.06 -19.24
C GLU A 108 1.95 0.97 -18.17
N LEU A 109 2.04 2.27 -18.48
CA LEU A 109 1.64 3.32 -17.55
C LEU A 109 0.18 3.18 -17.11
N ALA A 110 -0.74 2.91 -18.05
CA ALA A 110 -2.14 2.67 -17.73
C ALA A 110 -2.33 1.43 -16.84
N GLY A 111 -1.59 0.34 -17.11
CA GLY A 111 -1.54 -0.85 -16.26
C GLY A 111 -1.07 -0.52 -14.83
N THR A 112 -0.03 0.30 -14.68
CA THR A 112 0.47 0.75 -13.36
C THR A 112 -0.57 1.58 -12.59
N VAL A 113 -1.31 2.45 -13.29
CA VAL A 113 -2.40 3.23 -12.67
C VAL A 113 -3.54 2.31 -12.25
N LEU A 114 -3.94 1.34 -13.07
CA LEU A 114 -4.96 0.35 -12.73
C LEU A 114 -4.55 -0.49 -11.51
N ASN A 115 -3.30 -0.94 -11.46
CA ASN A 115 -2.74 -1.65 -10.32
C ASN A 115 -2.80 -0.79 -9.04
N SER A 116 -2.51 0.51 -9.14
CA SER A 116 -2.59 1.45 -8.01
C SER A 116 -4.03 1.71 -7.55
N LEU A 117 -5.02 1.51 -8.43
CA LEU A 117 -6.45 1.61 -8.13
C LEU A 117 -7.04 0.31 -7.57
N GLY A 118 -6.26 -0.78 -7.54
CA GLY A 118 -6.72 -2.10 -7.14
C GLY A 118 -7.47 -2.88 -8.23
N GLU A 119 -7.50 -2.38 -9.48
CA GLU A 119 -8.09 -3.10 -10.62
C GLU A 119 -7.07 -4.11 -11.20
N TYR A 120 -6.72 -5.14 -10.44
CA TYR A 120 -5.63 -6.06 -10.76
C TYR A 120 -5.87 -6.88 -12.03
N GLU A 121 -7.08 -7.38 -12.26
CA GLU A 121 -7.45 -8.12 -13.46
C GLU A 121 -7.33 -7.23 -14.71
N ALA A 122 -7.76 -5.96 -14.61
CA ALA A 122 -7.60 -5.02 -15.72
C ALA A 122 -6.13 -4.65 -15.92
N ALA A 123 -5.36 -4.47 -14.85
CA ALA A 123 -3.93 -4.21 -14.93
C ALA A 123 -3.18 -5.36 -15.62
N GLU A 124 -3.53 -6.62 -15.33
CA GLU A 124 -2.97 -7.80 -15.97
C GLU A 124 -3.13 -7.73 -17.49
N LEU A 125 -4.34 -7.46 -17.99
CA LEU A 125 -4.61 -7.38 -19.43
C LEU A 125 -3.77 -6.29 -20.12
N PHE A 126 -3.56 -5.14 -19.46
CA PHE A 126 -2.69 -4.09 -19.97
C PHE A 126 -1.22 -4.53 -19.99
N PHE A 127 -0.73 -5.14 -18.91
CA PHE A 127 0.65 -5.62 -18.85
C PHE A 127 0.93 -6.77 -19.81
N GLU A 128 -0.02 -7.68 -20.04
CA GLU A 128 0.10 -8.72 -21.07
C GLU A 128 0.21 -8.13 -22.47
N ARG A 129 -0.59 -7.10 -22.78
CA ARG A 129 -0.48 -6.39 -24.06
C ARG A 129 0.86 -5.65 -24.18
N ALA A 130 1.33 -5.00 -23.12
CA ALA A 130 2.64 -4.37 -23.11
C ALA A 130 3.76 -5.40 -23.30
N GLN A 131 3.63 -6.59 -22.70
CA GLN A 131 4.57 -7.70 -22.87
C GLN A 131 4.60 -8.21 -24.31
N GLN A 132 3.45 -8.33 -24.97
CA GLN A 132 3.39 -8.75 -26.39
C GLN A 132 4.16 -7.79 -27.30
N LEU A 133 4.13 -6.49 -27.01
CA LEU A 133 4.83 -5.45 -27.76
C LEU A 133 6.31 -5.31 -27.35
N MET A 134 6.64 -5.62 -26.09
CA MET A 134 7.98 -5.54 -25.52
C MET A 134 8.32 -6.83 -24.75
N PRO A 135 8.53 -7.96 -25.44
CA PRO A 135 8.63 -9.29 -24.81
C PRO A 135 9.80 -9.46 -23.85
N ASP A 136 10.85 -8.67 -24.04
CA ASP A 136 12.10 -8.71 -23.28
C ASP A 136 12.35 -7.42 -22.48
N ASN A 137 11.30 -6.69 -22.10
CA ASN A 137 11.41 -5.54 -21.21
C ASN A 137 11.29 -5.98 -19.73
N PRO A 138 12.34 -5.84 -18.90
CA PRO A 138 12.31 -6.28 -17.50
C PRO A 138 11.25 -5.58 -16.64
N SER A 139 10.99 -4.30 -16.87
CA SER A 139 9.96 -3.53 -16.12
C SER A 139 8.57 -4.09 -16.34
N VAL A 140 8.22 -4.38 -17.60
CA VAL A 140 6.92 -4.97 -17.95
C VAL A 140 6.76 -6.37 -17.34
N LEU A 141 7.80 -7.21 -17.43
CA LEU A 141 7.80 -8.55 -16.84
C LEU A 141 7.64 -8.50 -15.31
N MET A 142 8.34 -7.57 -14.66
CA MET A 142 8.23 -7.34 -13.22
C MET A 142 6.82 -6.89 -12.82
N ASN A 143 6.26 -5.90 -13.53
CA ASN A 143 4.92 -5.37 -13.26
C ASN A 143 3.84 -6.44 -13.44
N LEU A 144 3.93 -7.24 -14.50
CA LEU A 144 3.05 -8.38 -14.72
C LEU A 144 3.21 -9.44 -13.63
N GLY A 145 4.45 -9.76 -13.24
CA GLY A 145 4.74 -10.70 -12.15
C GLY A 145 4.10 -10.26 -10.83
N ASN A 146 4.26 -8.99 -10.45
CA ASN A 146 3.66 -8.42 -9.25
C ASN A 146 2.13 -8.54 -9.24
N VAL A 147 1.47 -8.19 -10.36
CA VAL A 147 0.01 -8.32 -10.46
C VAL A 147 -0.43 -9.79 -10.39
N ARG A 148 0.30 -10.70 -11.03
CA ARG A 148 0.01 -12.13 -10.98
C ARG A 148 0.15 -12.71 -9.57
N VAL A 149 1.08 -12.19 -8.75
CA VAL A 149 1.14 -12.52 -7.31
C VAL A 149 -0.17 -12.13 -6.61
N PHE A 150 -0.68 -10.92 -6.85
CA PHE A 150 -1.94 -10.47 -6.25
C PHE A 150 -3.13 -11.32 -6.70
N LEU A 151 -3.17 -11.71 -7.97
CA LEU A 151 -4.20 -12.59 -8.52
C LEU A 151 -4.04 -14.08 -8.14
N GLY A 152 -2.95 -14.45 -7.44
CA GLY A 152 -2.68 -15.83 -7.02
C GLY A 152 -2.09 -16.73 -8.10
N LYS A 153 -1.70 -16.19 -9.24
CA LYS A 153 -0.99 -16.88 -10.33
C LYS A 153 0.52 -16.93 -10.02
N ILE A 154 0.87 -17.59 -8.91
CA ILE A 154 2.21 -17.51 -8.31
C ILE A 154 3.28 -18.15 -9.21
N ASP A 155 3.00 -19.32 -9.80
CA ASP A 155 3.96 -20.02 -10.68
C ASP A 155 4.31 -19.17 -11.91
N ASP A 156 3.30 -18.55 -12.52
CA ASP A 156 3.48 -17.61 -13.64
C ASP A 156 4.34 -16.40 -13.23
N ALA A 157 4.09 -15.84 -12.04
CA ALA A 157 4.87 -14.72 -11.53
C ALA A 157 6.34 -15.11 -11.31
N VAL A 158 6.60 -16.30 -10.75
CA VAL A 158 7.95 -16.84 -10.57
C VAL A 158 8.68 -16.97 -11.91
N HIS A 159 8.01 -17.47 -12.96
CA HIS A 159 8.58 -17.53 -14.30
C HIS A 159 8.93 -16.14 -14.86
N LEU A 160 8.04 -15.16 -14.66
CA LEU A 160 8.27 -13.78 -15.11
C LEU A 160 9.44 -13.11 -14.38
N PHE A 161 9.54 -13.26 -13.06
CA PHE A 161 10.67 -12.72 -12.30
C PHE A 161 12.00 -13.36 -12.72
N LYS A 162 12.04 -14.68 -12.93
CA LYS A 162 13.23 -15.37 -13.43
C LYS A 162 13.66 -14.86 -14.81
N ARG A 163 12.71 -14.64 -15.72
CA ARG A 163 12.99 -14.04 -17.04
C ARG A 163 13.51 -12.61 -16.92
N ALA A 164 12.90 -11.78 -16.07
CA ALA A 164 13.34 -10.41 -15.85
C ALA A 164 14.77 -10.37 -15.27
N ILE A 165 15.11 -11.25 -14.31
CA ILE A 165 16.47 -11.38 -13.76
C ILE A 165 17.48 -11.84 -14.83
N ALA A 166 17.08 -12.75 -15.73
CA ALA A 166 17.97 -13.18 -16.81
C ALA A 166 18.30 -12.04 -17.80
N LEU A 167 17.36 -11.14 -18.04
CA LEU A 167 17.53 -9.97 -18.93
C LEU A 167 18.27 -8.82 -18.23
N GLU A 168 17.97 -8.58 -16.95
CA GLU A 168 18.59 -7.56 -16.12
C GLU A 168 18.99 -8.16 -14.76
N PRO A 169 20.20 -8.76 -14.67
CA PRO A 169 20.66 -9.41 -13.44
C PRO A 169 20.80 -8.46 -12.25
N SER A 170 20.85 -7.14 -12.47
CA SER A 170 20.91 -6.15 -11.40
C SER A 170 19.54 -5.76 -10.83
N SER A 171 18.44 -6.34 -11.31
CA SER A 171 17.09 -5.96 -10.90
C SER A 171 16.75 -6.46 -9.49
N ALA A 172 17.12 -5.66 -8.49
CA ALA A 172 16.91 -5.96 -7.08
C ALA A 172 15.43 -6.21 -6.72
N GLN A 173 14.51 -5.50 -7.39
CA GLN A 173 13.06 -5.69 -7.20
C GLN A 173 12.58 -7.05 -7.69
N CYS A 174 13.09 -7.55 -8.82
CA CYS A 174 12.75 -8.88 -9.32
C CYS A 174 13.31 -9.98 -8.42
N HIS A 175 14.54 -9.81 -7.91
CA HIS A 175 15.11 -10.73 -6.90
C HIS A 175 14.23 -10.81 -5.64
N TRP A 176 13.78 -9.66 -5.13
CA TRP A 176 12.86 -9.61 -4.00
C TRP A 176 11.48 -10.19 -4.32
N GLY A 177 10.92 -9.91 -5.48
CA GLY A 177 9.66 -10.49 -5.94
C GLY A 177 9.72 -12.01 -6.04
N LEU A 178 10.80 -12.55 -6.60
CA LEU A 178 11.06 -13.99 -6.69
C LEU A 178 11.18 -14.62 -5.31
N ALA A 179 12.01 -14.06 -4.44
CA ALA A 179 12.19 -14.56 -3.07
C ALA A 179 10.85 -14.60 -2.32
N ASN A 180 9.99 -13.59 -2.45
CA ASN A 180 8.67 -13.60 -1.78
C ASN A 180 7.63 -14.53 -2.42
N SER A 181 7.84 -14.96 -3.67
CA SER A 181 6.90 -15.79 -4.42
C SER A 181 7.24 -17.28 -4.39
N GLN A 182 8.49 -17.64 -4.11
CA GLN A 182 8.96 -19.02 -4.08
C GLN A 182 9.75 -19.29 -2.79
N LYS A 183 9.53 -20.45 -2.17
CA LYS A 183 10.34 -20.90 -1.04
C LYS A 183 11.72 -21.36 -1.52
N ALA A 184 12.79 -20.91 -0.86
CA ALA A 184 14.14 -21.35 -1.19
C ALA A 184 14.39 -22.81 -0.79
N SER A 185 15.07 -23.56 -1.67
CA SER A 185 15.52 -24.94 -1.44
C SER A 185 17.04 -25.06 -1.26
N ASP A 186 17.79 -24.06 -1.72
CA ASP A 186 19.25 -23.99 -1.67
C ASP A 186 19.74 -22.53 -1.65
N LYS A 187 21.06 -22.34 -1.65
CA LYS A 187 21.72 -21.02 -1.55
C LYS A 187 22.08 -20.38 -2.89
N THR A 188 21.72 -20.97 -4.02
CA THR A 188 22.14 -20.50 -5.35
C THR A 188 21.70 -19.06 -5.58
N HIS A 189 20.43 -18.75 -5.31
CA HIS A 189 19.89 -17.41 -5.51
C HIS A 189 20.44 -16.39 -4.48
N ILE A 190 20.60 -16.80 -3.21
CA ILE A 190 21.30 -16.01 -2.18
C ILE A 190 22.69 -15.59 -2.67
N THR A 191 23.45 -16.53 -3.26
CA THR A 191 24.81 -16.28 -3.76
C THR A 191 24.81 -15.25 -4.89
N GLN A 192 23.85 -15.34 -5.81
CA GLN A 192 23.68 -14.35 -6.88
C GLN A 192 23.40 -12.95 -6.31
N MET A 193 22.48 -12.83 -5.35
CA MET A 193 22.16 -11.56 -4.71
C MET A 193 23.37 -10.99 -3.93
N GLN A 194 24.16 -11.84 -3.27
CA GLN A 194 25.35 -11.42 -2.55
C GLN A 194 26.41 -10.83 -3.49
N LEU A 195 26.62 -11.43 -4.67
CA LEU A 195 27.53 -10.87 -5.69
C LEU A 195 27.11 -9.47 -6.15
N LEU A 196 25.79 -9.21 -6.27
CA LEU A 196 25.29 -7.88 -6.61
C LEU A 196 25.59 -6.86 -5.51
N ILE A 197 25.43 -7.24 -4.24
CA ILE A 197 25.76 -6.39 -3.09
C ILE A 197 27.27 -6.11 -3.08
N ASP A 198 28.10 -7.14 -3.25
CA ASP A 198 29.56 -7.06 -3.19
C ASP A 198 30.14 -6.23 -4.34
N SER A 199 29.43 -6.10 -5.46
CA SER A 199 29.82 -5.22 -6.58
C SER A 199 29.86 -3.73 -6.19
N ARG A 200 29.21 -3.33 -5.09
CA ARG A 200 29.08 -1.94 -4.59
C ARG A 200 28.53 -0.94 -5.61
N ARG A 201 27.76 -1.42 -6.60
CA ARG A 201 27.09 -0.57 -7.61
C ARG A 201 25.62 -0.28 -7.27
N GLN A 202 25.10 -0.91 -6.22
CA GLN A 202 23.69 -0.84 -5.85
C GLN A 202 23.37 0.45 -5.09
N THR A 203 22.23 1.04 -5.40
CA THR A 203 21.66 2.12 -4.58
C THR A 203 21.22 1.58 -3.22
N LYS A 204 21.11 2.44 -2.20
CA LYS A 204 20.58 2.06 -0.87
C LYS A 204 19.19 1.41 -0.95
N ARG A 205 18.34 1.91 -1.86
CA ARG A 205 17.02 1.32 -2.12
C ARG A 205 17.13 -0.10 -2.69
N ALA A 206 18.03 -0.32 -3.65
CA ALA A 206 18.28 -1.65 -4.21
C ALA A 206 18.87 -2.61 -3.17
N LEU A 207 19.79 -2.14 -2.31
CA LEU A 207 20.32 -2.91 -1.19
C LEU A 207 19.21 -3.36 -0.23
N GLY A 208 18.23 -2.49 0.06
CA GLY A 208 17.05 -2.87 0.83
C GLY A 208 16.34 -4.09 0.24
N PHE A 209 16.01 -4.07 -1.05
CA PHE A 209 15.37 -5.21 -1.73
C PHE A 209 16.21 -6.49 -1.64
N LEU A 210 17.51 -6.43 -1.97
CA LEU A 210 18.39 -7.59 -1.97
C LEU A 210 18.56 -8.20 -0.58
N HIS A 211 18.78 -7.37 0.45
CA HIS A 211 18.96 -7.86 1.81
C HIS A 211 17.68 -8.47 2.39
N TYR A 212 16.51 -7.89 2.14
CA TYR A 212 15.24 -8.50 2.55
C TYR A 212 14.98 -9.82 1.81
N ALA A 213 15.37 -9.93 0.54
CA ALA A 213 15.27 -11.16 -0.23
C ALA A 213 16.18 -12.26 0.34
N ILE A 214 17.46 -11.96 0.60
CA ILE A 214 18.40 -12.87 1.27
C ILE A 214 17.87 -13.28 2.64
N GLY A 215 17.39 -12.33 3.46
CA GLY A 215 16.86 -12.64 4.78
C GLY A 215 15.68 -13.62 4.73
N LYS A 216 14.77 -13.43 3.76
CA LYS A 216 13.64 -14.34 3.55
C LYS A 216 14.12 -15.73 3.15
N GLU A 217 15.03 -15.85 2.19
CA GLU A 217 15.51 -17.16 1.72
C GLU A 217 16.37 -17.88 2.77
N SER A 218 17.23 -17.17 3.49
CA SER A 218 17.96 -17.72 4.64
C SER A 218 16.99 -18.26 5.71
N GLU A 219 15.87 -17.57 5.96
CA GLU A 219 14.85 -18.09 6.88
C GLU A 219 14.14 -19.34 6.36
N ASP A 220 13.84 -19.42 5.06
CA ASP A 220 13.26 -20.62 4.45
C ASP A 220 14.15 -21.85 4.64
N LEU A 221 15.48 -21.64 4.60
CA LEU A 221 16.52 -22.64 4.81
C LEU A 221 16.81 -22.91 6.31
N GLY A 222 16.22 -22.14 7.22
CA GLY A 222 16.44 -22.28 8.67
C GLY A 222 17.76 -21.68 9.17
N GLU A 223 18.38 -20.79 8.39
CA GLU A 223 19.64 -20.11 8.74
C GLU A 223 19.34 -18.84 9.53
N TRP A 224 18.89 -19.00 10.77
CA TRP A 224 18.32 -17.92 11.59
C TRP A 224 19.28 -16.72 11.75
N GLN A 225 20.55 -16.97 12.06
CA GLN A 225 21.53 -15.89 12.28
C GLN A 225 21.79 -15.07 11.00
N GLU A 226 21.99 -15.76 9.86
CA GLU A 226 22.20 -15.11 8.57
C GLU A 226 20.94 -14.37 8.10
N ALA A 227 19.76 -14.98 8.31
CA ALA A 227 18.48 -14.34 8.02
C ALA A 227 18.34 -13.01 8.77
N PHE A 228 18.65 -12.99 10.08
CA PHE A 228 18.59 -11.77 10.87
C PHE A 228 19.58 -10.71 10.39
N LYS A 229 20.83 -11.11 10.16
CA LYS A 229 21.88 -10.21 9.66
C LYS A 229 21.43 -9.52 8.37
N ALA A 230 20.83 -10.28 7.45
CA ALA A 230 20.29 -9.76 6.21
C ALA A 230 19.06 -8.85 6.46
N PHE A 231 18.09 -9.24 7.29
CA PHE A 231 16.96 -8.36 7.63
C PHE A 231 17.42 -7.03 8.26
N SER A 232 18.38 -7.07 9.18
CA SER A 232 18.95 -5.89 9.81
C SER A 232 19.66 -4.98 8.81
N ALA A 233 20.47 -5.54 7.90
CA ALA A 233 21.11 -4.78 6.83
C ALA A 233 20.09 -4.16 5.86
N GLY A 234 19.02 -4.89 5.53
CA GLY A 234 17.94 -4.40 4.68
C GLY A 234 17.14 -3.28 5.33
N ALA A 235 16.82 -3.43 6.62
CA ALA A 235 16.16 -2.41 7.43
C ALA A 235 17.01 -1.13 7.50
N ALA A 236 18.30 -1.25 7.83
CA ALA A 236 19.22 -0.10 7.85
C ALA A 236 19.33 0.60 6.49
N ALA A 237 19.52 -0.17 5.40
CA ALA A 237 19.59 0.37 4.05
C ALA A 237 18.29 1.10 3.66
N ARG A 238 17.13 0.63 4.14
CA ARG A 238 15.85 1.28 3.89
C ARG A 238 15.64 2.50 4.77
N ARG A 239 16.01 2.45 6.05
CA ARG A 239 15.93 3.56 7.00
C ARG A 239 16.73 4.78 6.53
N ASP A 240 17.87 4.56 5.87
CA ASP A 240 18.70 5.60 5.22
C ASP A 240 17.99 6.33 4.07
N THR A 241 16.91 5.76 3.52
CA THR A 241 16.21 6.30 2.34
C THR A 241 14.85 6.91 2.67
N VAL A 242 14.46 6.92 3.93
CA VAL A 242 13.17 7.44 4.39
C VAL A 242 13.35 8.43 5.53
N GLU A 243 12.52 9.45 5.54
CA GLU A 243 12.47 10.42 6.63
C GLU A 243 11.36 10.01 7.61
N PHE A 244 11.76 9.65 8.82
CA PHE A 244 10.83 9.36 9.93
C PHE A 244 11.21 10.23 11.12
N ASP A 245 10.28 11.10 11.51
CA ASP A 245 10.38 11.94 12.70
C ASP A 245 9.44 11.38 13.78
N GLU A 246 10.04 10.78 14.79
CA GLU A 246 9.30 10.21 15.91
C GLU A 246 8.56 11.28 16.74
N SER A 247 9.09 12.51 16.83
CA SER A 247 8.46 13.59 17.59
C SER A 247 7.14 14.03 16.94
N GLU A 248 7.07 14.03 15.60
CA GLU A 248 5.82 14.28 14.87
C GLU A 248 4.80 13.16 15.09
N GLU A 249 5.24 11.90 15.11
CA GLU A 249 4.36 10.77 15.40
C GLU A 249 3.79 10.87 16.82
N VAL A 250 4.64 11.16 17.82
CA VAL A 250 4.19 11.36 19.21
C VAL A 250 3.15 12.48 19.27
N ALA A 251 3.43 13.65 18.68
CA ALA A 251 2.50 14.77 18.68
C ALA A 251 1.17 14.44 17.98
N MET A 252 1.21 13.64 16.91
CA MET A 252 0.01 13.17 16.21
C MET A 252 -0.83 12.26 17.12
N PHE A 253 -0.24 11.26 17.77
CA PHE A 253 -0.96 10.36 18.67
C PHE A 253 -1.58 11.10 19.86
N GLU A 254 -0.85 12.04 20.48
CA GLU A 254 -1.38 12.87 21.57
C GLU A 254 -2.52 13.79 21.09
N THR A 255 -2.43 14.34 19.88
CA THR A 255 -3.51 15.13 19.28
C THR A 255 -4.76 14.29 19.11
N ILE A 256 -4.62 13.05 18.61
CA ILE A 256 -5.77 12.15 18.44
C ILE A 256 -6.42 11.85 19.79
N LYS A 257 -5.65 11.45 20.82
CA LYS A 257 -6.19 11.13 22.15
C LYS A 257 -6.88 12.31 22.83
N SER A 258 -6.29 13.51 22.74
CA SER A 258 -6.83 14.70 23.40
C SER A 258 -8.05 15.28 22.69
N THR A 259 -8.15 15.11 21.36
CA THR A 259 -9.22 15.70 20.54
C THR A 259 -10.45 14.81 20.48
N TYR A 260 -10.26 13.51 20.26
CA TYR A 260 -11.35 12.60 19.91
C TYR A 260 -11.86 11.81 21.10
N THR A 261 -12.77 12.43 21.85
CA THR A 261 -13.38 11.87 23.06
C THR A 261 -14.85 11.51 22.85
N THR A 262 -15.44 10.86 23.85
CA THR A 262 -16.88 10.61 23.95
C THR A 262 -17.67 11.91 23.80
N ALA A 263 -17.21 12.99 24.45
CA ALA A 263 -17.85 14.30 24.39
C ALA A 263 -17.75 14.91 22.99
N TRP A 264 -16.61 14.77 22.32
CA TRP A 264 -16.46 15.21 20.93
C TRP A 264 -17.43 14.46 20.00
N LEU A 265 -17.51 13.13 20.13
CA LEU A 265 -18.38 12.30 19.28
C LEU A 265 -19.87 12.62 19.52
N ALA A 266 -20.27 12.86 20.77
CA ALA A 266 -21.65 13.23 21.11
C ALA A 266 -22.08 14.59 20.52
N ASN A 267 -21.13 15.51 20.35
CA ASN A 267 -21.38 16.84 19.77
C ASN A 267 -21.29 16.86 18.24
N CYS A 268 -20.86 15.77 17.61
CA CYS A 268 -20.80 15.69 16.16
C CYS A 268 -22.20 15.63 15.52
N PRO A 269 -22.42 16.32 14.39
CA PRO A 269 -23.59 16.06 13.55
C PRO A 269 -23.68 14.58 13.17
N ARG A 270 -24.91 14.10 12.93
CA ARG A 270 -25.13 12.70 12.51
C ARG A 270 -24.41 12.42 11.19
N GLY A 271 -23.58 11.37 11.19
CA GLY A 271 -22.90 10.86 9.99
C GLY A 271 -23.84 10.22 8.97
N ALA A 272 -23.25 9.65 7.92
CA ALA A 272 -23.99 8.97 6.86
C ALA A 272 -24.67 7.68 7.38
N ASP A 273 -25.94 7.49 6.99
CA ASP A 273 -26.75 6.36 7.44
C ASP A 273 -26.56 5.13 6.53
N ASP A 274 -25.41 4.47 6.65
CA ASP A 274 -25.07 3.28 5.87
C ASP A 274 -24.39 2.24 6.79
N SER A 275 -24.89 0.99 6.76
CA SER A 275 -24.39 -0.12 7.57
C SER A 275 -23.50 -1.10 6.79
N ALA A 276 -23.32 -0.90 5.49
CA ALA A 276 -22.53 -1.77 4.63
C ALA A 276 -21.03 -1.87 5.00
N PRO A 277 -20.34 -0.79 5.45
CA PRO A 277 -18.90 -0.84 5.69
C PRO A 277 -18.52 -1.67 6.93
N ILE A 278 -17.61 -2.61 6.73
CA ILE A 278 -16.89 -3.34 7.78
C ILE A 278 -15.41 -2.96 7.68
N PHE A 279 -14.86 -2.33 8.70
CA PHE A 279 -13.43 -2.01 8.76
C PHE A 279 -12.68 -3.13 9.45
N VAL A 280 -11.68 -3.71 8.78
CA VAL A 280 -10.74 -4.67 9.39
C VAL A 280 -9.40 -3.97 9.57
N LEU A 281 -9.03 -3.70 10.82
CA LEU A 281 -7.89 -2.85 11.16
C LEU A 281 -7.06 -3.41 12.32
N GLY A 282 -5.91 -2.77 12.54
CA GLY A 282 -4.95 -3.12 13.58
C GLY A 282 -3.54 -2.74 13.13
N GLN A 283 -2.52 -3.14 13.87
CA GLN A 283 -1.15 -2.96 13.39
C GLN A 283 -0.90 -3.83 12.14
N PRO A 284 -0.04 -3.41 11.17
CA PRO A 284 0.42 -4.32 10.13
C PRO A 284 0.94 -5.65 10.70
N ARG A 285 0.79 -6.73 9.91
CA ARG A 285 1.26 -8.10 10.25
C ARG A 285 0.60 -8.74 11.47
N THR A 286 -0.57 -8.26 11.89
CA THR A 286 -1.40 -8.88 12.95
C THR A 286 -2.33 -9.98 12.44
N GLY A 287 -2.36 -10.26 11.13
CA GLY A 287 -3.24 -11.28 10.55
C GLY A 287 -4.54 -10.75 9.93
N THR A 288 -4.64 -9.44 9.69
CA THR A 288 -5.82 -8.77 9.08
C THR A 288 -6.30 -9.40 7.79
N THR A 289 -5.38 -9.91 6.96
CA THR A 289 -5.75 -10.56 5.70
C THR A 289 -6.39 -11.93 5.91
N LEU A 290 -6.00 -12.69 6.95
CA LEU A 290 -6.67 -13.96 7.28
C LEU A 290 -8.11 -13.68 7.71
N ILE A 291 -8.30 -12.74 8.63
CA ILE A 291 -9.63 -12.41 9.16
C ILE A 291 -10.53 -11.76 8.11
N GLU A 292 -9.99 -10.89 7.26
CA GLU A 292 -10.72 -10.40 6.09
C GLU A 292 -11.24 -11.57 5.25
N ARG A 293 -10.40 -12.56 4.91
CA ARG A 293 -10.83 -13.68 4.08
C ARG A 293 -11.88 -14.55 4.77
N VAL A 294 -11.80 -14.75 6.08
CA VAL A 294 -12.85 -15.43 6.86
C VAL A 294 -14.18 -14.70 6.67
N ILE A 295 -14.19 -13.38 6.85
CA ILE A 295 -15.40 -12.55 6.70
C ILE A 295 -15.91 -12.56 5.25
N THR A 296 -15.03 -12.38 4.27
CA THR A 296 -15.41 -12.21 2.85
C THR A 296 -15.66 -13.54 2.14
N SER A 297 -15.52 -14.67 2.85
CA SER A 297 -16.00 -15.96 2.36
C SER A 297 -17.49 -16.12 2.61
N HIS A 298 -18.10 -15.27 3.43
CA HIS A 298 -19.53 -15.18 3.59
C HIS A 298 -20.18 -14.54 2.34
N SER A 299 -21.27 -15.13 1.83
CA SER A 299 -21.91 -14.76 0.55
C SER A 299 -22.38 -13.30 0.48
N GLN A 300 -22.73 -12.72 1.63
CA GLN A 300 -23.19 -11.33 1.76
C GLN A 300 -22.07 -10.28 1.92
N VAL A 301 -20.79 -10.68 1.89
CA VAL A 301 -19.68 -9.75 2.16
C VAL A 301 -18.65 -9.75 1.03
N HIS A 302 -18.34 -8.57 0.52
CA HIS A 302 -17.31 -8.37 -0.50
C HIS A 302 -15.98 -7.93 0.12
N SER A 303 -14.84 -8.38 -0.41
CA SER A 303 -13.53 -7.80 -0.09
C SER A 303 -13.27 -6.60 -0.99
N ALA A 304 -13.17 -5.39 -0.42
CA ALA A 304 -12.75 -4.21 -1.17
C ALA A 304 -11.22 -3.96 -1.08
N GLY A 305 -10.49 -4.80 -0.35
CA GLY A 305 -9.03 -4.72 -0.19
C GLY A 305 -8.55 -3.57 0.71
N GLU A 306 -7.32 -3.10 0.46
CA GLU A 306 -6.68 -2.01 1.24
C GLU A 306 -7.02 -0.62 0.68
N LEU A 307 -8.20 -0.11 1.05
CA LEU A 307 -8.70 1.17 0.54
C LEU A 307 -8.01 2.39 1.19
N GLN A 308 -7.49 3.30 0.36
CA GLN A 308 -7.02 4.62 0.79
C GLN A 308 -8.16 5.65 0.93
N GLN A 309 -9.36 5.27 0.51
CA GLN A 309 -10.50 6.13 0.24
C GLN A 309 -10.97 6.87 1.49
N PHE A 310 -10.93 6.25 2.68
CA PHE A 310 -11.34 6.93 3.91
C PHE A 310 -10.41 8.10 4.26
N GLY A 311 -9.09 7.86 4.28
CA GLY A 311 -8.11 8.93 4.53
C GLY A 311 -8.17 10.05 3.50
N LEU A 312 -8.41 9.71 2.23
CA LEU A 312 -8.62 10.69 1.16
C LEU A 312 -9.94 11.47 1.33
N ALA A 313 -11.00 10.83 1.82
CA ALA A 313 -12.27 11.49 2.12
C ALA A 313 -12.10 12.52 3.24
N VAL A 314 -11.37 12.18 4.31
CA VAL A 314 -11.01 13.11 5.39
C VAL A 314 -10.28 14.32 4.81
N ARG A 315 -9.18 14.10 4.08
CA ARG A 315 -8.37 15.18 3.49
C ARG A 315 -9.18 16.10 2.58
N ARG A 316 -10.09 15.54 1.78
CA ARG A 316 -10.95 16.29 0.87
C ARG A 316 -11.95 17.15 1.64
N ALA A 317 -12.56 16.62 2.70
CA ALA A 317 -13.53 17.35 3.51
C ALA A 317 -12.93 18.61 4.15
N ILE A 318 -11.63 18.60 4.48
CA ILE A 318 -10.92 19.74 5.07
C ILE A 318 -10.01 20.51 4.09
N SER A 319 -10.05 20.20 2.79
CA SER A 319 -9.18 20.82 1.76
C SER A 319 -7.68 20.80 2.13
N HIS A 320 -7.20 19.68 2.67
CA HIS A 320 -5.84 19.59 3.23
C HIS A 320 -4.78 19.24 2.17
N ASN A 321 -3.79 20.13 2.03
CA ASN A 321 -2.77 20.05 0.97
C ASN A 321 -1.40 19.53 1.44
N ASN A 322 -1.22 19.14 2.71
CA ASN A 322 0.06 18.60 3.20
C ASN A 322 0.38 17.25 2.54
N PRO A 323 1.53 17.03 1.91
CA PRO A 323 1.86 15.75 1.28
C PRO A 323 1.94 14.57 2.26
N LYS A 324 2.17 14.80 3.56
CA LYS A 324 2.20 13.74 4.57
C LYS A 324 0.83 13.06 4.69
N ARG A 325 0.82 11.72 4.68
CA ARG A 325 -0.42 10.92 4.74
C ARG A 325 -1.21 11.15 6.03
N PHE A 326 -0.50 11.22 7.15
CA PHE A 326 -1.03 11.49 8.49
C PHE A 326 -0.18 12.57 9.16
N SER A 327 -0.80 13.48 9.90
CA SER A 327 -0.13 14.49 10.72
C SER A 327 -1.05 15.00 11.82
N LYS A 328 -0.48 15.67 12.84
CA LYS A 328 -1.30 16.31 13.88
C LYS A 328 -2.25 17.36 13.31
N GLU A 329 -1.82 18.13 12.31
CA GLU A 329 -2.64 19.17 11.66
C GLU A 329 -3.82 18.57 10.91
N LEU A 330 -3.61 17.42 10.26
CA LEU A 330 -4.68 16.69 9.59
C LEU A 330 -5.78 16.33 10.61
N PHE A 331 -5.40 15.73 11.73
CA PHE A 331 -6.35 15.29 12.75
C PHE A 331 -6.97 16.46 13.51
N ALA A 332 -6.23 17.53 13.80
CA ALA A 332 -6.81 18.72 14.42
C ALA A 332 -7.86 19.39 13.51
N ALA A 333 -7.56 19.52 12.22
CA ALA A 333 -8.51 20.10 11.26
C ALA A 333 -9.73 19.19 11.04
N ALA A 334 -9.52 17.88 10.90
CA ALA A 334 -10.59 16.91 10.68
C ALA A 334 -11.63 16.90 11.81
N ALA A 335 -11.22 17.18 13.05
CA ALA A 335 -12.12 17.25 14.20
C ALA A 335 -13.19 18.34 14.09
N THR A 336 -12.96 19.37 13.26
CA THR A 336 -13.89 20.49 13.02
C THR A 336 -14.74 20.31 11.76
N SER A 337 -14.48 19.25 10.98
CA SER A 337 -15.20 18.97 9.73
C SER A 337 -16.55 18.31 10.00
N ASN A 338 -17.48 18.40 9.04
CA ASN A 338 -18.75 17.69 9.14
C ASN A 338 -18.56 16.19 8.82
N PRO A 339 -18.81 15.28 9.78
CA PRO A 339 -18.59 13.85 9.56
C PRO A 339 -19.47 13.26 8.46
N ALA A 340 -20.67 13.82 8.22
CA ALA A 340 -21.56 13.37 7.15
C ALA A 340 -20.94 13.58 5.75
N ASP A 341 -20.14 14.64 5.57
CA ASP A 341 -19.44 14.90 4.31
C ASP A 341 -18.34 13.86 4.07
N ILE A 342 -17.56 13.53 5.11
CA ILE A 342 -16.56 12.46 5.06
C ILE A 342 -17.23 11.13 4.67
N GLY A 343 -18.31 10.77 5.35
CA GLY A 343 -19.05 9.52 5.10
C GLY A 343 -19.59 9.45 3.66
N ARG A 344 -20.20 10.53 3.16
CA ARG A 344 -20.71 10.60 1.78
C ARG A 344 -19.59 10.52 0.74
N ILE A 345 -18.47 11.22 0.95
CA ILE A 345 -17.31 11.17 0.04
C ILE A 345 -16.75 9.75 0.01
N TYR A 346 -16.57 9.12 1.17
CA TYR A 346 -16.09 7.75 1.28
C TYR A 346 -16.99 6.77 0.51
N LEU A 347 -18.28 6.70 0.84
CA LEU A 347 -19.24 5.77 0.21
C LEU A 347 -19.32 5.94 -1.30
N ARG A 348 -19.29 7.19 -1.79
CA ARG A 348 -19.27 7.48 -3.22
C ARG A 348 -17.96 7.02 -3.88
N SER A 349 -16.83 7.20 -3.20
CA SER A 349 -15.51 6.85 -3.74
C SER A 349 -15.20 5.35 -3.75
N THR A 350 -15.93 4.54 -2.98
CA THR A 350 -15.75 3.08 -2.90
C THR A 350 -16.74 2.28 -3.76
N THR A 351 -17.61 2.96 -4.52
CA THR A 351 -18.73 2.33 -5.23
C THR A 351 -18.29 1.22 -6.20
N LYS A 352 -17.11 1.32 -6.83
CA LYS A 352 -16.61 0.29 -7.75
C LYS A 352 -15.91 -0.87 -7.06
N GLN A 353 -15.32 -0.62 -5.89
CA GLN A 353 -14.52 -1.59 -5.13
C GLN A 353 -15.35 -2.44 -4.18
N ARG A 354 -16.56 -2.01 -3.80
CA ARG A 354 -17.38 -2.69 -2.78
C ARG A 354 -18.28 -3.83 -3.28
N GLY A 355 -18.20 -4.18 -4.56
CA GLY A 355 -19.03 -5.24 -5.16
C GLY A 355 -20.53 -4.91 -5.17
N LYS A 356 -21.36 -5.95 -5.28
CA LYS A 356 -22.85 -5.84 -5.27
C LYS A 356 -23.47 -6.37 -3.97
N GLN A 357 -22.64 -6.91 -3.10
CA GLN A 357 -23.03 -7.50 -1.83
C GLN A 357 -23.56 -6.43 -0.86
N PRO A 358 -24.43 -6.80 0.10
CA PRO A 358 -24.93 -5.88 1.12
C PRO A 358 -23.84 -5.26 2.00
N PHE A 359 -22.75 -5.99 2.25
CA PHE A 359 -21.62 -5.55 3.06
C PHE A 359 -20.31 -5.63 2.28
N PHE A 360 -19.34 -4.82 2.71
CA PHE A 360 -17.99 -4.91 2.19
C PHE A 360 -16.95 -4.66 3.28
N VAL A 361 -15.80 -5.32 3.14
CA VAL A 361 -14.64 -5.14 4.01
C VAL A 361 -13.70 -4.12 3.39
N ASP A 362 -13.41 -3.06 4.14
CA ASP A 362 -12.26 -2.17 3.96
C ASP A 362 -11.17 -2.63 4.94
N LYS A 363 -10.19 -3.37 4.43
CA LYS A 363 -9.07 -3.89 5.22
C LYS A 363 -7.84 -3.04 4.97
N LEU A 364 -7.66 -2.01 5.79
CA LEU A 364 -6.42 -1.23 5.81
C LEU A 364 -5.96 -1.13 7.27
N PRO A 365 -4.83 -1.78 7.65
CA PRO A 365 -4.41 -1.86 9.06
C PRO A 365 -4.40 -0.49 9.76
N VAL A 366 -3.77 0.50 9.13
CA VAL A 366 -3.59 1.85 9.68
C VAL A 366 -4.89 2.67 9.83
N ASN A 367 -6.04 2.16 9.37
CA ASN A 367 -7.34 2.79 9.68
C ASN A 367 -7.61 2.86 11.19
N TYR A 368 -6.84 2.16 12.03
CA TYR A 368 -6.90 2.35 13.48
C TYR A 368 -6.74 3.82 13.89
N LEU A 369 -5.91 4.62 13.19
CA LEU A 369 -5.76 6.06 13.47
C LEU A 369 -7.06 6.85 13.22
N ASN A 370 -7.90 6.37 12.30
CA ASN A 370 -9.11 7.03 11.85
C ASN A 370 -10.37 6.56 12.60
N ILE A 371 -10.26 5.66 13.59
CA ILE A 371 -11.41 5.08 14.29
C ILE A 371 -12.42 6.16 14.73
N PRO A 372 -12.05 7.25 15.44
CA PRO A 372 -13.05 8.22 15.89
C PRO A 372 -13.78 8.91 14.73
N LEU A 373 -13.05 9.22 13.65
CA LEU A 373 -13.62 9.80 12.44
C LEU A 373 -14.53 8.80 11.71
N ILE A 374 -14.19 7.51 11.68
CA ILE A 374 -15.06 6.45 11.13
C ILE A 374 -16.35 6.37 11.93
N LEU A 375 -16.27 6.34 13.27
CA LEU A 375 -17.43 6.27 14.16
C LEU A 375 -18.36 7.48 14.00
N ALA A 376 -17.80 8.67 13.77
CA ALA A 376 -18.57 9.89 13.53
C ALA A 376 -19.17 9.92 12.11
N ALA A 377 -18.39 9.56 11.10
CA ALA A 377 -18.78 9.65 9.69
C ALA A 377 -19.76 8.54 9.26
N LEU A 378 -19.63 7.35 9.86
CA LEU A 378 -20.38 6.14 9.55
C LEU A 378 -20.85 5.45 10.85
N PRO A 379 -21.87 5.99 11.55
CA PRO A 379 -22.22 5.53 12.89
C PRO A 379 -22.64 4.05 12.97
N LYS A 380 -23.09 3.47 11.85
CA LYS A 380 -23.51 2.07 11.74
C LYS A 380 -22.40 1.12 11.25
N ALA A 381 -21.23 1.63 10.88
CA ALA A 381 -20.12 0.79 10.43
C ALA A 381 -19.61 -0.14 11.55
N LYS A 382 -19.16 -1.33 11.16
CA LYS A 382 -18.57 -2.32 12.06
C LYS A 382 -17.05 -2.15 12.07
N ILE A 383 -16.42 -2.30 13.24
CA ILE A 383 -14.97 -2.25 13.40
C ILE A 383 -14.48 -3.58 13.97
N VAL A 384 -13.78 -4.34 13.16
CA VAL A 384 -13.06 -5.54 13.54
C VAL A 384 -11.60 -5.16 13.77
N HIS A 385 -11.13 -5.33 15.00
CA HIS A 385 -9.78 -4.98 15.39
C HIS A 385 -8.98 -6.23 15.75
N LEU A 386 -7.82 -6.37 15.12
CA LEU A 386 -6.95 -7.52 15.35
C LEU A 386 -5.86 -7.23 16.37
N VAL A 387 -5.74 -8.18 17.29
CA VAL A 387 -4.74 -8.18 18.35
C VAL A 387 -3.81 -9.35 18.12
N ARG A 388 -2.51 -9.09 18.18
CA ARG A 388 -1.45 -10.09 18.10
C ARG A 388 -0.41 -9.81 19.19
N GLY A 389 0.28 -10.84 19.65
CA GLY A 389 1.37 -10.72 20.61
C GLY A 389 2.40 -9.66 20.17
N PRO A 390 2.84 -8.75 21.06
CA PRO A 390 3.66 -7.60 20.69
C PRO A 390 4.95 -7.97 19.95
N MET A 391 5.70 -8.94 20.44
CA MET A 391 6.94 -9.36 19.79
C MET A 391 6.71 -9.94 18.39
N ASP A 392 5.66 -10.74 18.22
CA ASP A 392 5.32 -11.31 16.92
C ASP A 392 4.88 -10.22 15.91
N ALA A 393 4.12 -9.22 16.36
CA ALA A 393 3.67 -8.11 15.51
C ALA A 393 4.83 -7.18 15.13
N CYS A 394 5.65 -6.80 16.11
CA CYS A 394 6.82 -5.93 15.89
C CYS A 394 7.88 -6.62 15.03
N PHE A 395 8.25 -7.86 15.34
CA PHE A 395 9.25 -8.57 14.56
C PHE A 395 8.76 -8.83 13.13
N ALA A 396 7.50 -9.28 12.95
CA ALA A 396 6.94 -9.50 11.62
C ALA A 396 6.89 -8.23 10.77
N SER A 397 6.74 -7.06 11.42
CA SER A 397 6.82 -5.76 10.74
C SER A 397 8.25 -5.38 10.40
N PHE A 398 9.20 -5.58 11.32
CA PHE A 398 10.63 -5.31 11.11
C PHE A 398 11.22 -6.08 9.93
N LYS A 399 10.91 -7.38 9.84
CA LYS A 399 11.40 -8.24 8.75
C LYS A 399 10.63 -8.11 7.43
N GLN A 400 9.71 -7.15 7.32
CA GLN A 400 8.93 -6.91 6.10
C GLN A 400 9.36 -5.59 5.45
N LEU A 401 9.66 -5.63 4.14
CA LEU A 401 9.85 -4.43 3.34
C LEU A 401 8.48 -3.84 2.95
N PHE A 402 8.10 -2.72 3.56
CA PHE A 402 6.83 -2.01 3.34
C PHE A 402 6.88 -0.82 2.37
N ALA A 403 7.97 -0.67 1.60
CA ALA A 403 8.23 0.56 0.86
C ALA A 403 8.08 1.80 1.78
N ASP A 404 7.10 2.68 1.54
CA ASP A 404 6.88 3.91 2.31
C ASP A 404 5.67 3.83 3.27
N ALA A 405 5.08 2.64 3.48
CA ALA A 405 3.81 2.52 4.20
C ALA A 405 3.93 2.61 5.74
N TYR A 406 5.02 2.08 6.32
CA TYR A 406 5.23 1.98 7.77
C TYR A 406 6.68 2.32 8.12
N LEU A 407 7.00 3.62 8.22
CA LEU A 407 8.38 4.09 8.26
C LEU A 407 9.16 3.70 9.53
N HIS A 408 8.46 3.55 10.66
CA HIS A 408 9.02 3.13 11.94
C HIS A 408 9.46 1.65 11.96
N SER A 409 9.13 0.85 10.94
CA SER A 409 9.41 -0.59 10.96
C SER A 409 10.88 -0.93 10.69
N TYR A 410 11.70 0.05 10.29
CA TYR A 410 13.08 -0.19 9.86
C TYR A 410 14.12 -0.01 10.97
N ASP A 411 13.69 0.21 12.21
CA ASP A 411 14.51 0.18 13.42
C ASP A 411 13.77 -0.55 14.54
N GLN A 412 14.50 -1.33 15.34
CA GLN A 412 13.90 -2.15 16.40
C GLN A 412 13.23 -1.33 17.50
N ALA A 413 13.89 -0.25 17.92
CA ALA A 413 13.44 0.57 19.03
C ALA A 413 12.33 1.53 18.58
N GLU A 414 12.42 2.10 17.37
CA GLU A 414 11.34 2.86 16.75
C GLU A 414 10.06 2.00 16.61
N MET A 415 10.19 0.75 16.13
CA MET A 415 9.09 -0.20 16.01
C MET A 415 8.45 -0.52 17.36
N ALA A 416 9.26 -0.75 18.41
CA ALA A 416 8.79 -1.01 19.77
C ALA A 416 8.02 0.17 20.35
N ARG A 417 8.57 1.39 20.23
CA ARG A 417 7.90 2.63 20.69
C ARG A 417 6.61 2.91 19.94
N HIS A 418 6.59 2.70 18.62
CA HIS A 418 5.36 2.79 17.84
C HIS A 418 4.30 1.80 18.33
N HIS A 419 4.68 0.54 18.58
CA HIS A 419 3.74 -0.47 19.07
C HIS A 419 3.16 -0.09 20.44
N ALA A 420 3.98 0.44 21.36
CA ALA A 420 3.50 0.94 22.64
C ALA A 420 2.47 2.07 22.47
N ARG A 421 2.76 3.06 21.60
CA ARG A 421 1.83 4.15 21.26
C ARG A 421 0.53 3.63 20.66
N TYR A 422 0.60 2.66 19.74
CA TYR A 422 -0.56 1.99 19.15
C TYR A 422 -1.43 1.31 20.21
N ARG A 423 -0.83 0.56 21.15
CA ARG A 423 -1.56 -0.10 22.24
C ARG A 423 -2.24 0.91 23.16
N ASP A 424 -1.53 1.95 23.55
CA ASP A 424 -2.08 3.03 24.38
C ASP A 424 -3.28 3.71 23.69
N LEU A 425 -3.14 4.04 22.40
CA LEU A 425 -4.22 4.64 21.61
C LEU A 425 -5.45 3.73 21.53
N MET A 426 -5.26 2.45 21.24
CA MET A 426 -6.36 1.48 21.18
C MET A 426 -7.00 1.25 22.56
N ALA A 427 -6.23 1.31 23.66
CA ALA A 427 -6.77 1.24 25.01
C ALA A 427 -7.59 2.50 25.35
N HIS A 428 -7.12 3.67 24.92
CA HIS A 428 -7.85 4.93 25.04
C HIS A 428 -9.18 4.89 24.27
N PHE A 429 -9.18 4.45 23.01
CA PHE A 429 -10.41 4.33 22.23
C PHE A 429 -11.44 3.37 22.83
N ARG A 430 -11.02 2.29 23.49
CA ARG A 430 -11.97 1.41 24.21
C ARG A 430 -12.64 2.11 25.40
N ARG A 431 -11.94 3.02 26.08
CA ARG A 431 -12.52 3.81 27.17
C ARG A 431 -13.50 4.86 26.64
N GLU A 432 -13.15 5.55 25.55
CA GLU A 432 -14.00 6.59 24.96
C GLU A 432 -15.19 6.03 24.15
N PHE A 433 -15.04 4.86 23.53
CA PHE A 433 -16.04 4.29 22.62
C PHE A 433 -16.38 2.84 23.00
N PRO A 434 -16.94 2.60 24.20
CA PRO A 434 -17.27 1.24 24.64
C PRO A 434 -18.24 0.56 23.67
N ASN A 435 -18.09 -0.77 23.53
CA ASN A 435 -18.94 -1.62 22.66
C ASN A 435 -18.90 -1.29 21.15
N ARG A 436 -17.89 -0.55 20.67
CA ARG A 436 -17.71 -0.22 19.25
C ARG A 436 -16.72 -1.13 18.51
N PHE A 437 -16.14 -2.12 19.19
CA PHE A 437 -15.05 -2.95 18.65
C PHE A 437 -15.39 -4.44 18.73
N ILE A 438 -15.07 -5.17 17.66
CA ILE A 438 -15.04 -6.62 17.62
C ILE A 438 -13.58 -7.03 17.65
N ASP A 439 -13.09 -7.39 18.84
CA ASP A 439 -11.69 -7.78 19.03
C ASP A 439 -11.45 -9.24 18.64
N VAL A 440 -10.49 -9.45 17.74
CA VAL A 440 -10.05 -10.78 17.30
C VAL A 440 -8.59 -10.96 17.66
N ARG A 441 -8.32 -11.91 18.57
CA ARG A 441 -6.96 -12.30 18.90
C ARG A 441 -6.45 -13.30 17.85
N TYR A 442 -5.37 -12.95 17.17
CA TYR A 442 -4.78 -13.75 16.09
C TYR A 442 -4.41 -15.16 16.56
N GLU A 443 -3.80 -15.28 17.74
CA GLU A 443 -3.36 -16.59 18.23
C GLU A 443 -4.53 -17.54 18.51
N ASP A 444 -5.69 -17.02 18.90
CA ASP A 444 -6.87 -17.84 19.17
C ASP A 444 -7.47 -18.32 17.85
N ALA A 445 -7.67 -17.41 16.89
CA ALA A 445 -8.19 -17.75 15.56
C ALA A 445 -7.26 -18.68 14.77
N ALA A 446 -5.95 -18.54 14.92
CA ALA A 446 -4.98 -19.40 14.24
C ALA A 446 -4.84 -20.80 14.88
N ARG A 447 -5.14 -20.95 16.18
CA ARG A 447 -5.12 -22.25 16.88
C ARG A 447 -6.44 -23.01 16.71
N ASP A 448 -7.56 -22.30 16.79
CA ASP A 448 -8.90 -22.88 16.71
C ASP A 448 -9.83 -21.94 15.95
N LEU A 449 -9.92 -22.16 14.64
CA LEU A 449 -10.56 -21.23 13.72
C LEU A 449 -12.07 -21.20 13.90
N GLU A 450 -12.73 -22.36 14.02
CA GLU A 450 -14.18 -22.44 13.90
C GLU A 450 -14.94 -21.68 14.99
N PRO A 451 -14.66 -21.87 16.29
CA PRO A 451 -15.34 -21.12 17.34
C PRO A 451 -15.08 -19.61 17.24
N ASN A 452 -13.88 -19.21 16.83
CA ASN A 452 -13.52 -17.81 16.67
C ASN A 452 -14.18 -17.17 15.43
N ALA A 453 -14.26 -17.90 14.32
CA ALA A 453 -14.95 -17.46 13.12
C ALA A 453 -16.46 -17.33 13.38
N ARG A 454 -17.09 -18.32 14.02
CA ARG A 454 -18.52 -18.26 14.39
C ARG A 454 -18.84 -17.04 15.24
N ARG A 455 -18.04 -16.79 16.29
CA ARG A 455 -18.19 -15.60 17.15
C ARG A 455 -18.01 -14.29 16.38
N LEU A 456 -17.07 -14.24 15.43
CA LEU A 456 -16.84 -13.06 14.60
C LEU A 456 -18.02 -12.78 13.67
N ILE A 457 -18.53 -13.81 12.97
CA ILE A 457 -19.65 -13.69 12.04
C ILE A 457 -20.93 -13.28 12.78
N ASP A 458 -21.20 -13.88 13.96
CA ASP A 458 -22.30 -13.48 14.84
C ASP A 458 -22.19 -12.02 15.30
N ALA A 459 -21.00 -11.58 15.74
CA ALA A 459 -20.77 -10.19 16.15
C ALA A 459 -20.96 -9.17 15.00
N LEU A 460 -20.78 -9.60 13.75
CA LEU A 460 -21.08 -8.80 12.55
C LEU A 460 -22.59 -8.74 12.25
N GLY A 461 -23.40 -9.61 12.87
CA GLY A 461 -24.84 -9.72 12.65
C GLY A 461 -25.17 -10.48 11.36
N LEU A 462 -24.34 -11.48 11.02
CA LEU A 462 -24.50 -12.34 9.84
C LEU A 462 -24.83 -13.77 10.29
N ASP A 463 -25.60 -14.48 9.47
CA ASP A 463 -25.83 -15.91 9.67
C ASP A 463 -24.53 -16.71 9.41
N TRP A 464 -24.41 -17.89 10.00
CA TRP A 464 -23.24 -18.72 9.78
C TRP A 464 -23.24 -19.38 8.39
N GLU A 465 -22.10 -19.35 7.71
CA GLU A 465 -21.83 -20.10 6.49
C GLU A 465 -20.51 -20.87 6.62
N ASP A 466 -20.51 -22.17 6.31
CA ASP A 466 -19.31 -23.03 6.43
C ASP A 466 -18.15 -22.55 5.54
N ASN A 467 -18.44 -21.81 4.47
CA ASN A 467 -17.42 -21.24 3.60
C ASN A 467 -16.46 -20.29 4.35
N CYS A 468 -16.87 -19.74 5.49
CA CYS A 468 -16.01 -18.94 6.38
C CYS A 468 -14.79 -19.72 6.89
N LEU A 469 -14.86 -21.06 6.97
CA LEU A 469 -13.72 -21.93 7.32
C LEU A 469 -12.82 -22.25 6.12
N ASN A 470 -13.39 -22.25 4.92
CA ASN A 470 -12.70 -22.56 3.67
C ASN A 470 -12.11 -21.31 3.00
N PHE A 471 -11.77 -20.30 3.81
CA PHE A 471 -11.33 -19.00 3.33
C PHE A 471 -10.12 -19.06 2.39
N HIS A 472 -9.26 -20.07 2.54
CA HIS A 472 -8.05 -20.30 1.76
C HIS A 472 -8.34 -20.77 0.32
N GLU A 473 -9.53 -21.33 0.07
CA GLU A 473 -9.99 -21.77 -1.26
C GLU A 473 -10.46 -20.60 -2.14
N SER A 474 -10.69 -19.42 -1.55
CA SER A 474 -11.07 -18.22 -2.31
C SER A 474 -10.04 -17.88 -3.39
N LYS A 475 -10.54 -17.73 -4.62
CA LYS A 475 -9.76 -17.35 -5.81
C LYS A 475 -9.59 -15.84 -5.97
N SER A 476 -10.20 -15.04 -5.09
CA SER A 476 -10.14 -13.59 -5.16
C SER A 476 -8.70 -13.08 -5.08
N GLY A 477 -8.44 -11.97 -5.76
CA GLY A 477 -7.17 -11.25 -5.65
C GLY A 477 -6.93 -10.77 -4.22
N VAL A 478 -5.68 -10.81 -3.77
CA VAL A 478 -5.26 -10.32 -2.45
C VAL A 478 -3.99 -9.54 -2.65
N ALA A 479 -4.03 -8.23 -2.39
CA ALA A 479 -2.87 -7.35 -2.51
C ALA A 479 -2.33 -6.93 -1.14
N THR A 480 -1.50 -7.80 -0.56
CA THR A 480 -0.84 -7.54 0.73
C THR A 480 0.51 -8.24 0.77
N ALA A 481 1.35 -7.87 1.73
CA ALA A 481 2.57 -8.60 2.05
C ALA A 481 2.32 -10.07 2.52
N SER A 482 1.06 -10.51 2.66
CA SER A 482 0.69 -11.89 3.00
C SER A 482 0.03 -12.66 1.84
N SER A 483 0.03 -12.16 0.60
CA SER A 483 -0.76 -12.72 -0.53
C SER A 483 -0.54 -14.22 -0.79
N VAL A 484 0.70 -14.72 -0.63
CA VAL A 484 1.00 -16.15 -0.77
C VAL A 484 0.51 -16.93 0.45
N GLN A 485 0.80 -16.45 1.67
CA GLN A 485 0.50 -17.14 2.93
C GLN A 485 -1.01 -17.37 3.14
N VAL A 486 -1.85 -16.41 2.78
CA VAL A 486 -3.30 -16.51 3.06
C VAL A 486 -4.06 -17.49 2.16
N ARG A 487 -3.36 -18.14 1.22
CA ARG A 487 -3.88 -19.22 0.37
C ARG A 487 -3.64 -20.61 0.99
N GLU A 488 -3.02 -20.66 2.17
CA GLU A 488 -2.93 -21.86 3.00
C GLU A 488 -4.01 -21.85 4.10
N PRO A 489 -4.42 -23.03 4.61
CA PRO A 489 -5.22 -23.11 5.84
C PRO A 489 -4.58 -22.35 7.00
N ALA A 490 -5.41 -21.92 7.95
CA ALA A 490 -4.95 -21.24 9.16
C ALA A 490 -3.89 -22.09 9.88
N HIS A 491 -2.78 -21.47 10.28
CA HIS A 491 -1.65 -22.19 10.87
C HIS A 491 -0.97 -21.36 11.97
N THR A 492 -0.34 -22.06 12.92
CA THR A 492 0.33 -21.43 14.06
C THR A 492 1.83 -21.16 13.83
N ARG A 493 2.38 -21.49 12.66
CA ARG A 493 3.83 -21.44 12.36
C ARG A 493 4.48 -20.07 12.62
N SER A 494 3.71 -18.99 12.55
CA SER A 494 4.21 -17.63 12.76
C SER A 494 4.15 -17.19 14.22
N ILE A 495 3.45 -17.92 15.09
CA ILE A 495 3.30 -17.60 16.52
C ILE A 495 4.60 -17.95 17.24
N GLY A 496 5.16 -16.99 17.95
CA GLY A 496 6.43 -17.11 18.66
C GLY A 496 7.64 -17.24 17.75
N ARG A 497 7.53 -16.92 16.46
CA ARG A 497 8.63 -17.05 15.49
C ARG A 497 9.83 -16.18 15.87
N TRP A 498 9.58 -15.04 16.51
CA TRP A 498 10.59 -14.12 17.03
C TRP A 498 11.58 -14.80 17.99
N ARG A 499 11.20 -15.89 18.68
CA ARG A 499 12.08 -16.62 19.61
C ARG A 499 13.29 -17.27 18.94
N LYS A 500 13.23 -17.48 17.62
CA LYS A 500 14.41 -17.91 16.83
C LYS A 500 15.48 -16.83 16.69
N TYR A 501 15.15 -15.59 17.07
CA TYR A 501 15.94 -14.38 16.95
C TYR A 501 16.03 -13.62 18.28
N GLU A 502 15.78 -14.30 19.41
CA GLU A 502 15.61 -13.67 20.72
C GLU A 502 16.84 -12.83 21.11
N THR A 503 18.04 -13.36 20.87
CA THR A 503 19.31 -12.66 21.13
C THR A 503 19.42 -11.38 20.31
N GLU A 504 19.15 -11.46 19.02
CA GLU A 504 19.29 -10.34 18.10
C GLU A 504 18.18 -9.29 18.25
N LEU A 505 17.02 -9.70 18.79
CA LEU A 505 15.87 -8.84 19.11
C LEU A 505 15.95 -8.22 20.51
N ALA A 506 17.06 -8.39 21.24
CA ALA A 506 17.25 -7.77 22.54
C ALA A 506 16.95 -6.25 22.58
N PRO A 507 17.31 -5.43 21.57
CA PRO A 507 16.93 -4.02 21.56
C PRO A 507 15.41 -3.80 21.56
N MET A 508 14.66 -4.55 20.75
CA MET A 508 13.20 -4.48 20.70
C MET A 508 12.57 -4.96 22.01
N ILE A 509 13.05 -6.08 22.56
CA ILE A 509 12.57 -6.68 23.81
C ILE A 509 12.76 -5.70 24.97
N ASN A 510 13.97 -5.18 25.12
CA ASN A 510 14.31 -4.24 26.19
C ASN A 510 13.46 -2.98 26.11
N GLU A 511 13.23 -2.45 24.91
CA GLU A 511 12.43 -1.24 24.72
C GLU A 511 10.94 -1.49 25.02
N LEU A 512 10.36 -2.61 24.59
CA LEU A 512 8.99 -2.98 24.94
C LEU A 512 8.82 -3.14 26.46
N GLN A 513 9.76 -3.82 27.13
CA GLN A 513 9.74 -3.99 28.58
C GLN A 513 9.87 -2.66 29.32
N ARG A 514 10.79 -1.78 28.88
CA ARG A 514 10.94 -0.42 29.43
C ARG A 514 9.65 0.39 29.36
N LEU A 515 8.84 0.16 28.33
CA LEU A 515 7.54 0.81 28.11
C LEU A 515 6.37 0.09 28.79
N GLY A 516 6.63 -1.01 29.53
CA GLY A 516 5.60 -1.79 30.21
C GLY A 516 4.72 -2.62 29.26
N VAL A 517 5.17 -2.88 28.04
CA VAL A 517 4.45 -3.71 27.07
C VAL A 517 4.84 -5.19 27.27
N PRO A 518 3.88 -6.12 27.46
CA PRO A 518 4.19 -7.54 27.55
C PRO A 518 4.76 -8.05 26.21
N LEU A 519 5.53 -9.15 26.24
CA LEU A 519 6.13 -9.70 25.03
C LEU A 519 5.17 -10.57 24.19
N ASP A 520 4.17 -11.18 24.85
CA ASP A 520 3.18 -12.12 24.28
C ASP A 520 1.75 -11.56 24.19
#